data_AF-A0A1G0Y6I0-F1
#
_entry.id   AF-A0A1G0Y6I0-F1
#
_cell.length_a   1.000
_cell.length_b   1.000
_cell.length_c   1.000
_cell.angle_alpha   90.00
_cell.angle_beta   90.00
_cell.angle_gamma   90.00
#
_symmetry.space_group_name_H-M   'P 1'
#
loop_
_entity.id
_entity.type
_entity.pdbx_description
1 polymer ?
#
loop_
_entity_poly.entity_id
_entity_poly.type
_entity_poly.pdbx_seq_one_letter_code
_entity_poly.pdbx_strand_id
1 'polypeptide(L)'
;MKTKCQSDSATATSAKEEANLRRMATVVRDSNDAITIQDFEGGITAWNRGAELMYGYSEEEALSLNIDRLTAPGKVEEQKDFIRRLVAGEAITSFETQRVTKDGRILDIWMTVTKLMDDAGKTVGLAFTERDITARKRAEETALQSVLELQKKNTEMERFLYTVSHDLKSPFLTVRTFLGYLEQDMADSKAEKVAKDIHHIRTAVDKIAQLLDAILELSRIGRVAILPVHITFQALVEEVLIAVAGRITTRGVQTKVSGNDVSLYGDRLHLAGIWQNLTENAVKFMGDQAEPCIEIGVETRNEEPVFFVRDNGIGIDPDYHAKIFNLFEKLDTKAEGTGIGLAVVKRIVELYGGCIWVESAVHGQGTCFNFTLPKAIAKTEQFGQDRVQETGFRS
;
A
#
# COMPACT_ATOMS: atom_id res chain seq x y z
N MET A 1 1.30 -11.54 -86.61
CA MET A 1 0.87 -12.32 -85.42
C MET A 1 1.83 -12.27 -84.23
N LYS A 2 3.15 -12.04 -84.40
CA LYS A 2 4.08 -11.95 -83.24
C LYS A 2 3.92 -10.68 -82.38
N THR A 3 3.48 -9.56 -82.95
CA THR A 3 3.33 -8.28 -82.23
C THR A 3 2.13 -8.25 -81.27
N LYS A 4 1.07 -9.02 -81.56
CA LYS A 4 -0.15 -9.09 -80.74
C LYS A 4 0.02 -9.98 -79.50
N CYS A 5 0.90 -10.97 -79.57
CA CYS A 5 1.18 -11.88 -78.45
C CYS A 5 2.14 -11.25 -77.40
N GLN A 6 3.00 -10.31 -77.81
CA GLN A 6 3.84 -9.54 -76.89
C GLN A 6 3.07 -8.41 -76.18
N SER A 7 2.08 -7.77 -76.84
CA SER A 7 1.22 -6.77 -76.20
C SER A 7 0.32 -7.37 -75.12
N ASP A 8 -0.21 -8.57 -75.36
CA ASP A 8 -1.12 -9.27 -74.44
C ASP A 8 -0.38 -9.83 -73.21
N SER A 9 0.90 -10.18 -73.35
CA SER A 9 1.78 -10.59 -72.24
C SER A 9 2.20 -9.42 -71.35
N ALA A 10 2.51 -8.25 -71.92
CA ALA A 10 2.91 -7.07 -71.16
C ALA A 10 1.75 -6.47 -70.36
N THR A 11 0.54 -6.48 -70.93
CA THR A 11 -0.69 -6.05 -70.23
C THR A 11 -1.11 -7.01 -69.11
N ALA A 12 -0.94 -8.32 -69.30
CA ALA A 12 -1.20 -9.31 -68.24
C ALA A 12 -0.23 -9.20 -67.05
N THR A 13 1.06 -8.90 -67.30
CA THR A 13 2.06 -8.68 -66.23
C THR A 13 1.78 -7.38 -65.48
N SER A 14 1.52 -6.28 -66.18
CA SER A 14 1.19 -4.99 -65.58
C SER A 14 -0.09 -5.04 -64.72
N ALA A 15 -1.13 -5.75 -65.19
CA ALA A 15 -2.36 -5.95 -64.40
C ALA A 15 -2.13 -6.78 -63.12
N LYS A 16 -1.20 -7.74 -63.15
CA LYS A 16 -0.85 -8.58 -62.00
C LYS A 16 -0.03 -7.80 -60.97
N GLU A 17 0.88 -6.95 -61.41
CA GLU A 17 1.66 -6.04 -60.56
C GLU A 17 0.75 -5.01 -59.88
N GLU A 18 -0.17 -4.40 -60.64
CA GLU A 18 -1.15 -3.46 -60.11
C GLU A 18 -2.09 -4.11 -59.08
N ALA A 19 -2.55 -5.33 -59.35
CA ALA A 19 -3.35 -6.09 -58.39
C ALA A 19 -2.56 -6.42 -57.11
N ASN A 20 -1.27 -6.73 -57.22
CA ASN A 20 -0.41 -6.98 -56.07
C ASN A 20 -0.17 -5.71 -55.24
N LEU A 21 0.10 -4.58 -55.89
CA LEU A 21 0.24 -3.27 -55.24
C LEU A 21 -1.03 -2.87 -54.49
N ARG A 22 -2.20 -3.01 -55.13
CA ARG A 22 -3.49 -2.76 -54.47
C ARG A 22 -3.69 -3.64 -53.24
N ARG A 23 -3.33 -4.93 -53.33
CA ARG A 23 -3.42 -5.85 -52.19
C ARG A 23 -2.49 -5.45 -51.04
N MET A 24 -1.24 -5.08 -51.32
CA MET A 24 -0.29 -4.61 -50.30
C MET A 24 -0.74 -3.28 -49.67
N ALA A 25 -1.24 -2.35 -50.48
CA ALA A 25 -1.79 -1.08 -50.01
C ALA A 25 -2.96 -1.29 -49.04
N THR A 26 -3.87 -2.23 -49.34
CA THR A 26 -4.96 -2.59 -48.42
C THR A 26 -4.44 -3.15 -47.10
N VAL A 27 -3.42 -4.02 -47.12
CA VAL A 27 -2.81 -4.58 -45.89
C VAL A 27 -2.19 -3.48 -45.03
N VAL A 28 -1.48 -2.53 -45.64
CA VAL A 28 -0.89 -1.40 -44.93
C VAL A 28 -1.97 -0.49 -44.36
N ARG A 29 -3.00 -0.18 -45.16
CA ARG A 29 -4.09 0.69 -44.75
C ARG A 29 -4.89 0.10 -43.59
N ASP A 30 -5.24 -1.18 -43.67
CA ASP A 30 -6.12 -1.83 -42.69
C ASP A 30 -5.34 -2.46 -41.50
N SER A 31 -4.03 -2.17 -41.40
CA SER A 31 -3.20 -2.57 -40.26
C SER A 31 -3.66 -1.88 -38.97
N ASN A 32 -3.72 -2.65 -37.87
CA ASN A 32 -3.96 -2.12 -36.53
C ASN A 32 -2.74 -1.37 -35.97
N ASP A 33 -1.53 -1.75 -36.39
CA ASP A 33 -0.32 -0.99 -36.08
C ASP A 33 -0.28 0.27 -36.94
N ALA A 34 0.20 1.36 -36.36
CA ALA A 34 0.42 2.60 -37.07
C ALA A 34 1.63 2.45 -38.00
N ILE A 35 1.44 2.76 -39.27
CA ILE A 35 2.49 2.71 -40.29
C ILE A 35 2.64 4.12 -40.84
N THR A 36 3.83 4.67 -40.66
CA THR A 36 4.16 6.05 -41.04
C THR A 36 5.39 6.04 -41.92
N ILE A 37 5.46 6.96 -42.88
CA ILE A 37 6.68 7.20 -43.67
C ILE A 37 7.04 8.67 -43.52
N GLN A 38 8.33 8.94 -43.36
CA GLN A 38 8.86 10.29 -43.29
C GLN A 38 10.14 10.43 -44.12
N ASP A 39 10.43 11.67 -44.50
CA ASP A 39 11.73 12.07 -45.01
C ASP A 39 12.78 12.21 -43.88
N PHE A 40 14.00 12.61 -44.23
CA PHE A 40 15.09 12.77 -43.26
C PHE A 40 14.99 14.03 -42.39
N GLU A 41 14.15 14.99 -42.77
CA GLU A 41 13.86 16.20 -42.00
C GLU A 41 12.66 15.99 -41.05
N GLY A 42 12.01 14.82 -41.13
CA GLY A 42 10.86 14.45 -40.31
C GLY A 42 9.51 14.84 -40.92
N GLY A 43 9.48 15.30 -42.17
CA GLY A 43 8.24 15.54 -42.91
C GLY A 43 7.51 14.23 -43.18
N ILE A 44 6.25 14.13 -42.78
CA ILE A 44 5.45 12.91 -42.93
C ILE A 44 4.96 12.79 -44.37
N THR A 45 5.26 11.67 -45.03
CA THR A 45 4.92 11.41 -46.44
C THR A 45 3.88 10.32 -46.62
N ALA A 46 3.60 9.50 -45.60
CA ALA A 46 2.50 8.53 -45.63
C ALA A 46 1.96 8.27 -44.22
N TRP A 47 0.65 8.03 -44.13
CA TRP A 47 -0.06 7.88 -42.87
C TRP A 47 -1.22 6.90 -43.01
N ASN A 48 -1.13 5.72 -42.41
CA ASN A 48 -2.19 4.70 -42.53
C ASN A 48 -3.35 4.91 -41.54
N ARG A 49 -4.41 4.12 -41.69
CA ARG A 49 -5.58 4.17 -40.78
C ARG A 49 -5.22 3.86 -39.32
N GLY A 50 -4.28 2.95 -39.09
CA GLY A 50 -3.77 2.64 -37.75
C GLY A 50 -3.17 3.87 -37.06
N ALA A 51 -2.41 4.68 -37.79
CA ALA A 51 -1.82 5.93 -37.30
C ALA A 51 -2.89 6.99 -37.01
N GLU A 52 -3.94 7.09 -37.83
CA GLU A 52 -5.08 7.98 -37.55
C GLU A 52 -5.78 7.62 -36.23
N LEU A 53 -6.06 6.33 -36.03
CA LEU A 53 -6.73 5.84 -34.82
C LEU A 53 -5.85 5.99 -33.58
N MET A 54 -4.55 5.77 -33.71
CA MET A 54 -3.59 5.84 -32.61
C MET A 54 -3.31 7.29 -32.18
N TYR A 55 -3.02 8.17 -33.12
CA TYR A 55 -2.54 9.52 -32.83
C TYR A 55 -3.60 10.62 -32.97
N GLY A 56 -4.72 10.35 -33.64
CA GLY A 56 -5.86 11.25 -33.77
C GLY A 56 -5.73 12.33 -34.85
N TYR A 57 -4.68 12.27 -35.67
CA TYR A 57 -4.52 13.11 -36.87
C TYR A 57 -5.07 12.37 -38.10
N SER A 58 -5.86 13.05 -38.94
CA SER A 58 -6.18 12.49 -40.25
C SER A 58 -4.94 12.43 -41.13
N GLU A 59 -4.94 11.59 -42.17
CA GLU A 59 -3.85 11.57 -43.17
C GLU A 59 -3.59 12.96 -43.76
N GLU A 60 -4.63 13.70 -44.14
CA GLU A 60 -4.48 15.05 -44.70
C GLU A 60 -3.80 16.03 -43.73
N GLU A 61 -4.14 15.97 -42.44
CA GLU A 61 -3.47 16.77 -41.42
C GLU A 61 -2.03 16.30 -41.24
N ALA A 62 -1.81 14.99 -41.10
CA ALA A 62 -0.52 14.40 -40.83
C ALA A 62 0.51 14.69 -41.93
N LEU A 63 0.12 14.64 -43.20
CA LEU A 63 1.00 14.96 -44.34
C LEU A 63 1.51 16.42 -44.37
N SER A 64 0.87 17.31 -43.62
CA SER A 64 1.31 18.70 -43.44
C SER A 64 2.15 18.92 -42.18
N LEU A 65 2.34 17.88 -41.36
CA LEU A 65 3.05 17.95 -40.10
C LEU A 65 4.47 17.39 -40.20
N ASN A 66 5.29 17.81 -39.24
CA ASN A 66 6.56 17.19 -38.95
C ASN A 66 6.42 16.24 -37.75
N ILE A 67 7.12 15.11 -37.77
CA ILE A 67 7.09 14.09 -36.72
C ILE A 67 7.47 14.64 -35.33
N ASP A 68 8.26 15.72 -35.27
CA ASP A 68 8.63 16.41 -34.02
C ASP A 68 7.38 16.83 -33.22
N ARG A 69 6.24 17.04 -33.90
CA ARG A 69 4.95 17.37 -33.26
C ARG A 69 4.40 16.23 -32.40
N LEU A 70 4.70 14.98 -32.76
CA LEU A 70 4.29 13.79 -32.03
C LEU A 70 5.34 13.37 -31.00
N THR A 71 6.47 14.04 -30.91
CA THR A 71 7.56 13.67 -30.00
C THR A 71 7.31 14.22 -28.61
N ALA A 72 7.47 13.36 -27.59
CA ALA A 72 7.30 13.79 -26.21
C ALA A 72 8.24 14.96 -25.86
N PRO A 73 7.80 15.93 -25.03
CA PRO A 73 8.62 17.05 -24.62
C PRO A 73 10.00 16.60 -24.10
N GLY A 74 11.06 17.22 -24.59
CA GLY A 74 12.44 16.87 -24.22
C GLY A 74 13.08 15.72 -25.01
N LYS A 75 12.35 15.02 -25.90
CA LYS A 75 12.87 13.89 -26.70
C LYS A 75 13.18 14.21 -28.17
N VAL A 76 13.01 15.46 -28.59
CA VAL A 76 13.23 15.87 -30.00
C VAL A 76 14.69 15.66 -30.44
N GLU A 77 15.66 16.04 -29.61
CA GLU A 77 17.08 15.88 -29.96
C GLU A 77 17.48 14.40 -29.99
N GLU A 78 16.97 13.60 -29.05
CA GLU A 78 17.15 12.14 -29.02
C GLU A 78 16.64 11.48 -30.31
N GLN A 79 15.47 11.92 -30.80
CA GLN A 79 14.92 11.44 -32.07
C GLN A 79 15.80 11.85 -33.27
N LYS A 80 16.29 13.08 -33.29
CA LYS A 80 17.18 13.56 -34.37
C LYS A 80 18.51 12.80 -34.39
N ASP A 81 19.06 12.51 -33.23
CA ASP A 81 20.24 11.66 -33.08
C ASP A 81 19.98 10.23 -33.55
N PHE A 82 18.81 9.68 -33.19
CA PHE A 82 18.38 8.36 -33.63
C PHE A 82 18.29 8.25 -35.17
N ILE A 83 17.68 9.24 -35.84
CA ILE A 83 17.59 9.30 -37.30
C ILE A 83 18.99 9.42 -37.93
N ARG A 84 19.85 10.29 -37.39
CA ARG A 84 21.25 10.46 -37.87
C ARG A 84 22.01 9.13 -37.84
N ARG A 85 21.91 8.39 -36.74
CA ARG A 85 22.53 7.07 -36.55
C ARG A 85 22.02 6.02 -37.52
N LEU A 86 20.70 5.98 -37.73
CA LEU A 86 20.08 5.11 -38.74
C LEU A 86 20.62 5.40 -40.13
N VAL A 87 20.66 6.67 -40.55
CA VAL A 87 21.17 7.07 -41.88
C VAL A 87 22.65 6.71 -42.03
N ALA A 88 23.44 6.84 -40.97
CA ALA A 88 24.86 6.49 -40.94
C ALA A 88 25.15 4.97 -41.04
N GLY A 89 24.11 4.13 -41.09
CA GLY A 89 24.26 2.68 -41.31
C GLY A 89 24.12 1.83 -40.07
N GLU A 90 23.77 2.41 -38.92
CA GLU A 90 23.55 1.62 -37.71
C GLU A 90 22.33 0.71 -37.85
N ALA A 91 22.49 -0.56 -37.46
CA ALA A 91 21.45 -1.56 -37.53
C ALA A 91 20.56 -1.49 -36.29
N ILE A 92 19.54 -0.63 -36.33
CA ILE A 92 18.51 -0.57 -35.28
C ILE A 92 17.22 -1.15 -35.85
N THR A 93 16.77 -2.27 -35.28
CA THR A 93 15.60 -3.02 -35.77
C THR A 93 14.33 -2.63 -35.03
N SER A 94 14.41 -2.37 -33.73
CA SER A 94 13.29 -1.88 -32.92
C SER A 94 13.76 -1.12 -31.68
N PHE A 95 12.88 -0.29 -31.12
CA PHE A 95 13.10 0.44 -29.87
C PHE A 95 11.76 0.90 -29.28
N GLU A 96 11.78 1.27 -28.00
CA GLU A 96 10.64 1.87 -27.31
C GLU A 96 10.85 3.37 -27.14
N THR A 97 9.79 4.16 -27.34
CA THR A 97 9.80 5.61 -27.14
C THR A 97 8.43 6.09 -26.68
N GLN A 98 8.28 7.39 -26.50
CA GLN A 98 7.02 8.02 -26.15
C GLN A 98 6.59 9.02 -27.20
N ARG A 99 5.30 8.95 -27.54
CA ARG A 99 4.65 9.86 -28.49
C ARG A 99 3.51 10.62 -27.83
N VAL A 100 3.16 11.76 -28.42
CA VAL A 100 2.06 12.61 -27.98
C VAL A 100 1.00 12.62 -29.07
N THR A 101 -0.23 12.30 -28.69
CA THR A 101 -1.41 12.34 -29.56
C THR A 101 -1.90 13.78 -29.76
N LYS A 102 -2.81 13.98 -30.73
CA LYS A 102 -3.44 15.28 -30.99
C LYS A 102 -4.11 15.92 -29.77
N ASP A 103 -4.68 15.08 -28.89
CA ASP A 103 -5.34 15.49 -27.64
C ASP A 103 -4.40 15.58 -26.43
N GLY A 104 -3.08 15.38 -26.63
CA GLY A 104 -2.06 15.57 -25.61
C GLY A 104 -1.77 14.37 -24.71
N ARG A 105 -2.37 13.20 -24.98
CA ARG A 105 -2.04 11.96 -24.26
C ARG A 105 -0.64 11.49 -24.65
N ILE A 106 0.11 10.99 -23.66
CA ILE A 106 1.40 10.34 -23.88
C ILE A 106 1.15 8.85 -24.05
N LEU A 107 1.64 8.30 -25.16
CA LEU A 107 1.63 6.88 -25.46
C LEU A 107 3.05 6.32 -25.37
N ASP A 108 3.19 5.15 -24.76
CA ASP A 108 4.39 4.34 -24.88
C ASP A 108 4.29 3.52 -26.17
N ILE A 109 5.25 3.71 -27.06
CA ILE A 109 5.27 3.13 -28.39
C ILE A 109 6.46 2.20 -28.52
N TRP A 110 6.21 0.96 -28.92
CA TRP A 110 7.23 0.09 -29.48
C TRP A 110 7.23 0.25 -30.99
N MET A 111 8.38 0.55 -31.59
CA MET A 111 8.47 0.78 -33.03
C MET A 111 9.65 0.09 -33.70
N THR A 112 9.44 -0.32 -34.93
CA THR A 112 10.46 -0.80 -35.86
C THR A 112 10.66 0.22 -36.97
N VAL A 113 11.82 0.19 -37.61
CA VAL A 113 12.18 1.12 -38.69
C VAL A 113 12.74 0.37 -39.89
N THR A 114 12.28 0.75 -41.08
CA THR A 114 12.71 0.22 -42.37
C THR A 114 13.19 1.35 -43.26
N LYS A 115 14.41 1.23 -43.79
CA LYS A 115 14.95 2.17 -44.77
C LYS A 115 14.32 1.91 -46.13
N LEU A 116 13.74 2.95 -46.73
CA LEU A 116 13.23 2.89 -48.09
C LEU A 116 14.35 3.31 -49.04
N MET A 117 14.58 2.51 -50.09
CA MET A 117 15.64 2.75 -51.08
C MET A 117 15.03 2.92 -52.47
N ASP A 118 15.63 3.80 -53.29
CA ASP A 118 15.32 3.88 -54.72
C ASP A 118 16.02 2.78 -55.54
N ASP A 119 15.73 2.72 -56.83
CA ASP A 119 16.31 1.75 -57.77
C ASP A 119 17.83 1.88 -57.91
N ALA A 120 18.42 3.00 -57.50
CA ALA A 120 19.86 3.24 -57.46
C ALA A 120 20.50 2.84 -56.11
N GLY A 121 19.72 2.31 -55.16
CA GLY A 121 20.18 1.90 -53.84
C GLY A 121 20.38 3.05 -52.85
N LYS A 122 19.93 4.27 -53.17
CA LYS A 122 20.00 5.42 -52.27
C LYS A 122 18.79 5.41 -51.34
N THR A 123 19.01 5.66 -50.04
CA THR A 123 17.90 5.80 -49.10
C THR A 123 17.09 7.06 -49.40
N VAL A 124 15.77 6.91 -49.57
CA VAL A 124 14.83 7.99 -49.92
C VAL A 124 13.85 8.34 -48.80
N GLY A 125 13.77 7.53 -47.75
CA GLY A 125 12.91 7.80 -46.59
C GLY A 125 12.99 6.69 -45.55
N LEU A 126 12.24 6.88 -44.46
CA LEU A 126 12.16 5.95 -43.35
C LEU A 126 10.69 5.57 -43.12
N ALA A 127 10.39 4.28 -43.14
CA ALA A 127 9.10 3.73 -42.77
C ALA A 127 9.16 3.21 -41.33
N PHE A 128 8.19 3.58 -40.52
CA PHE A 128 8.03 3.11 -39.15
C PHE A 128 6.79 2.25 -39.02
N THR A 129 6.88 1.20 -38.22
CA THR A 129 5.70 0.45 -37.74
C THR A 129 5.66 0.59 -36.23
N GLU A 130 4.57 1.12 -35.73
CA GLU A 130 4.43 1.64 -34.37
C GLU A 130 3.25 0.95 -33.68
N ARG A 131 3.50 0.43 -32.48
CA ARG A 131 2.51 -0.27 -31.67
C ARG A 131 2.40 0.39 -30.30
N ASP A 132 1.17 0.73 -29.92
CA ASP A 132 0.86 1.22 -28.58
C ASP A 132 1.02 0.08 -27.55
N ILE A 133 1.94 0.28 -26.61
CA ILE A 133 2.22 -0.62 -25.49
C ILE A 133 1.84 0.00 -24.14
N THR A 134 1.14 1.13 -24.13
CA THR A 134 0.78 1.90 -22.92
C THR A 134 -0.05 1.05 -21.96
N ALA A 135 -1.09 0.38 -22.44
CA ALA A 135 -1.95 -0.47 -21.61
C ALA A 135 -1.16 -1.63 -21.00
N ARG A 136 -0.24 -2.22 -21.76
CA ARG A 136 0.64 -3.30 -21.30
C ARG A 136 1.58 -2.81 -20.21
N LYS A 137 2.27 -1.67 -20.42
CA LYS A 137 3.19 -1.09 -19.42
C LYS A 137 2.48 -0.74 -18.12
N ARG A 138 1.29 -0.13 -18.20
CA ARG A 138 0.46 0.17 -17.00
C ARG A 138 0.05 -1.10 -16.25
N ALA A 139 -0.30 -2.16 -16.96
CA ALA A 139 -0.63 -3.44 -16.34
C ALA A 139 0.60 -4.08 -15.67
N GLU A 140 1.76 -4.05 -16.31
CA GLU A 140 3.03 -4.54 -15.74
C GLU A 140 3.43 -3.75 -14.49
N GLU A 141 3.31 -2.41 -14.52
CA GLU A 141 3.58 -1.55 -13.36
C GLU A 141 2.62 -1.83 -12.20
N THR A 142 1.31 -1.93 -12.48
CA THR A 142 0.30 -2.24 -11.46
C THR A 142 0.54 -3.63 -10.84
N ALA A 143 0.92 -4.60 -11.67
CA ALA A 143 1.27 -5.94 -11.19
C ALA A 143 2.51 -5.91 -10.31
N LEU A 144 3.54 -5.16 -10.68
CA LEU A 144 4.76 -5.00 -9.88
C LEU A 144 4.47 -4.35 -8.53
N GLN A 145 3.66 -3.29 -8.50
CA GLN A 145 3.22 -2.65 -7.25
C GLN A 145 2.45 -3.64 -6.36
N SER A 146 1.55 -4.42 -6.94
CA SER A 146 0.79 -5.44 -6.21
C SER A 146 1.69 -6.52 -5.62
N VAL A 147 2.71 -6.97 -6.38
CA VAL A 147 3.70 -7.95 -5.90
C VAL A 147 4.51 -7.38 -4.73
N LEU A 148 4.96 -6.13 -4.82
CA LEU A 148 5.69 -5.47 -3.73
C LEU A 148 4.84 -5.32 -2.46
N GLU A 149 3.56 -4.94 -2.60
CA GLU A 149 2.63 -4.83 -1.48
C GLU A 149 2.38 -6.21 -0.83
N LEU A 150 2.16 -7.24 -1.63
CA LEU A 150 1.99 -8.61 -1.15
C LEU A 150 3.23 -9.12 -0.43
N GLN A 151 4.42 -8.86 -0.96
CA GLN A 151 5.69 -9.22 -0.31
C GLN A 151 5.84 -8.53 1.05
N LYS A 152 5.54 -7.22 1.12
CA LYS A 152 5.58 -6.47 2.38
C LYS A 152 4.63 -7.05 3.43
N LYS A 153 3.37 -7.33 3.05
CA LYS A 153 2.38 -7.98 3.93
C LYS A 153 2.83 -9.38 4.35
N ASN A 154 3.43 -10.15 3.45
CA ASN A 154 3.92 -11.48 3.76
C ASN A 154 5.07 -11.44 4.77
N THR A 155 6.06 -10.56 4.58
CA THR A 155 7.17 -10.39 5.55
C THR A 155 6.67 -9.89 6.91
N GLU A 156 5.67 -9.00 6.95
CA GLU A 156 5.04 -8.56 8.20
C GLU A 156 4.36 -9.74 8.91
N MET A 157 3.63 -10.58 8.16
CA MET A 157 2.99 -11.80 8.68
C MET A 157 4.01 -12.82 9.19
N GLU A 158 5.10 -13.06 8.44
CA GLU A 158 6.17 -13.98 8.85
C GLU A 158 6.82 -13.54 10.16
N ARG A 159 7.11 -12.24 10.30
CA ARG A 159 7.63 -11.67 11.56
C ARG A 159 6.64 -11.83 12.70
N PHE A 160 5.35 -11.57 12.46
CA PHE A 160 4.30 -11.78 13.46
C PHE A 160 4.23 -13.23 13.92
N LEU A 161 4.19 -14.19 12.99
CA LEU A 161 4.16 -15.62 13.29
C LEU A 161 5.41 -16.08 14.06
N TYR A 162 6.58 -15.54 13.72
CA TYR A 162 7.83 -15.83 14.42
C TYR A 162 7.78 -15.36 15.87
N THR A 163 7.38 -14.10 16.11
CA THR A 163 7.25 -13.53 17.46
C THR A 163 6.25 -14.31 18.29
N VAL A 164 5.06 -14.58 17.74
CA VAL A 164 4.02 -15.38 18.41
C VAL A 164 4.54 -16.77 18.79
N SER A 165 5.24 -17.45 17.88
CA SER A 165 5.80 -18.79 18.13
C SER A 165 6.85 -18.77 19.25
N HIS A 166 7.73 -17.76 19.24
CA HIS A 166 8.74 -17.57 20.27
C HIS A 166 8.08 -17.32 21.64
N ASP A 167 7.08 -16.44 21.68
CA ASP A 167 6.42 -16.02 22.92
C ASP A 167 5.52 -17.11 23.51
N LEU A 168 4.96 -17.99 22.68
CA LEU A 168 4.28 -19.21 23.13
C LEU A 168 5.28 -20.27 23.64
N LYS A 169 6.45 -20.43 23.00
CA LYS A 169 7.43 -21.46 23.38
C LYS A 169 7.95 -21.29 24.80
N SER A 170 8.13 -20.05 25.26
CA SER A 170 8.63 -19.74 26.61
C SER A 170 7.74 -20.27 27.75
N PRO A 171 6.44 -19.93 27.84
CA PRO A 171 5.57 -20.49 28.87
C PRO A 171 5.34 -22.00 28.70
N PHE A 172 5.32 -22.55 27.48
CA PHE A 172 5.28 -24.01 27.29
C PHE A 172 6.51 -24.71 27.88
N LEU A 173 7.70 -24.14 27.71
CA LEU A 173 8.93 -24.67 28.31
C LEU A 173 8.85 -24.62 29.84
N THR A 174 8.35 -23.51 30.40
CA THR A 174 8.10 -23.35 31.84
C THR A 174 7.17 -24.43 32.38
N VAL A 175 6.00 -24.66 31.75
CA VAL A 175 5.07 -25.73 32.14
C VAL A 175 5.78 -27.08 32.15
N ARG A 176 6.53 -27.40 31.09
CA ARG A 176 7.24 -28.68 30.98
C ARG A 176 8.32 -28.85 32.06
N THR A 177 9.10 -27.81 32.33
CA THR A 177 10.16 -27.84 33.36
C THR A 177 9.57 -28.03 34.76
N PHE A 178 8.54 -27.27 35.12
CA PHE A 178 7.93 -27.37 36.44
C PHE A 178 7.10 -28.65 36.61
N LEU A 179 6.52 -29.21 35.54
CA LEU A 179 5.94 -30.56 35.59
C LEU A 179 7.01 -31.61 35.93
N GLY A 180 8.19 -31.53 35.32
CA GLY A 180 9.30 -32.44 35.65
C GLY A 180 9.81 -32.30 37.09
N TYR A 181 9.89 -31.06 37.61
CA TYR A 181 10.22 -30.84 39.02
C TYR A 181 9.13 -31.34 39.96
N LEU A 182 7.86 -31.15 39.60
CA LEU A 182 6.73 -31.64 40.38
C LEU A 182 6.76 -33.18 40.48
N GLU A 183 7.01 -33.89 39.38
CA GLU A 183 7.18 -35.34 39.38
C GLU A 183 8.32 -35.80 40.30
N GLN A 184 9.45 -35.09 40.28
CA GLN A 184 10.62 -35.39 41.11
C GLN A 184 10.40 -35.06 42.61
N ASP A 185 9.82 -33.90 42.91
CA ASP A 185 9.58 -33.45 44.29
C ASP A 185 8.44 -34.23 44.96
N MET A 186 7.47 -34.74 44.19
CA MET A 186 6.50 -35.72 44.67
C MET A 186 7.16 -37.07 45.02
N ALA A 187 8.10 -37.55 44.21
CA ALA A 187 8.85 -38.76 44.52
C ALA A 187 9.72 -38.61 45.79
N ASP A 188 10.27 -37.41 46.01
CA ASP A 188 11.10 -37.07 47.18
C ASP A 188 10.29 -36.65 48.43
N SER A 189 8.95 -36.72 48.40
CA SER A 189 8.05 -36.30 49.50
C SER A 189 8.22 -34.84 49.97
N LYS A 190 8.63 -33.93 49.08
CA LYS A 190 8.85 -32.50 49.40
C LYS A 190 7.58 -31.66 49.19
N ALA A 191 6.57 -31.90 50.03
CA ALA A 191 5.23 -31.31 49.88
C ALA A 191 5.18 -29.77 49.76
N GLU A 192 6.10 -29.04 50.40
CA GLU A 192 6.16 -27.57 50.31
C GLU A 192 6.57 -27.05 48.93
N LYS A 193 7.35 -27.81 48.16
CA LYS A 193 7.80 -27.43 46.82
C LYS A 193 6.75 -27.71 45.75
N VAL A 194 5.97 -28.77 45.93
CA VAL A 194 4.85 -29.15 45.06
C VAL A 194 3.87 -27.99 44.88
N ALA A 195 3.48 -27.31 45.96
CA ALA A 195 2.57 -26.16 45.89
C ALA A 195 3.13 -25.00 45.05
N LYS A 196 4.45 -24.76 45.14
CA LYS A 196 5.14 -23.72 44.38
C LYS A 196 5.24 -24.06 42.90
N ASP A 197 5.53 -25.32 42.57
CA ASP A 197 5.59 -25.78 41.18
C ASP A 197 4.20 -25.75 40.51
N ILE A 198 3.14 -26.16 41.22
CA ILE A 198 1.74 -25.99 40.76
C ILE A 198 1.44 -24.52 40.48
N HIS A 199 1.86 -23.61 41.36
CA HIS A 199 1.66 -22.18 41.14
C HIS A 199 2.37 -21.69 39.87
N HIS A 200 3.63 -22.07 39.66
CA HIS A 200 4.38 -21.71 38.45
C HIS A 200 3.74 -22.26 37.17
N ILE A 201 3.25 -23.51 37.19
CA ILE A 201 2.51 -24.11 36.07
C ILE A 201 1.24 -23.31 35.78
N ARG A 202 0.44 -23.00 36.82
CA ARG A 202 -0.81 -22.24 36.65
C ARG A 202 -0.55 -20.87 36.03
N THR A 203 0.43 -20.12 36.53
CA THR A 203 0.80 -18.81 35.97
C THR A 203 1.24 -18.92 34.51
N ALA A 204 1.96 -19.98 34.13
CA ALA A 204 2.36 -20.20 32.75
C ALA A 204 1.17 -20.55 31.83
N VAL A 205 0.21 -21.34 32.31
CA VAL A 205 -1.04 -21.66 31.58
C VAL A 205 -1.90 -20.41 31.41
N ASP A 206 -2.07 -19.60 32.45
CA ASP A 206 -2.81 -18.33 32.38
C ASP A 206 -2.17 -17.38 31.34
N LYS A 207 -0.82 -17.36 31.27
CA LYS A 207 -0.09 -16.59 30.27
C LYS A 207 -0.33 -17.09 28.84
N ILE A 208 -0.42 -18.41 28.63
CA ILE A 208 -0.73 -19.00 27.31
C ILE A 208 -2.16 -18.65 26.88
N ALA A 209 -3.14 -18.71 27.78
CA ALA A 209 -4.51 -18.32 27.48
C ALA A 209 -4.59 -16.84 27.06
N GLN A 210 -3.93 -15.95 27.79
CA GLN A 210 -3.86 -14.52 27.45
C GLN A 210 -3.17 -14.26 26.10
N LEU A 211 -2.09 -15.00 25.79
CA LEU A 211 -1.43 -14.99 24.48
C LEU A 211 -2.42 -15.32 23.36
N LEU A 212 -3.19 -16.38 23.54
CA LEU A 212 -4.13 -16.86 22.54
C LEU A 212 -5.27 -15.85 22.32
N ASP A 213 -5.84 -15.29 23.40
CA ASP A 213 -6.88 -14.26 23.31
C ASP A 213 -6.38 -12.99 22.59
N ALA A 214 -5.16 -12.56 22.88
CA ALA A 214 -4.54 -11.42 22.21
C ALA A 214 -4.30 -11.65 20.72
N ILE A 215 -3.85 -12.85 20.34
CA ILE A 215 -3.65 -13.23 18.94
C ILE A 215 -5.00 -13.28 18.22
N LEU A 216 -6.06 -13.77 18.88
CA LEU A 216 -7.41 -13.79 18.31
C LEU A 216 -7.96 -12.37 18.11
N GLU A 217 -7.77 -11.47 19.07
CA GLU A 217 -8.11 -10.05 18.93
C GLU A 217 -7.34 -9.42 17.77
N LEU A 218 -6.01 -9.59 17.71
CA LEU A 218 -5.16 -9.10 16.61
C LEU A 218 -5.56 -9.68 15.24
N SER A 219 -5.99 -10.94 15.18
CA SER A 219 -6.46 -11.58 13.95
C SER A 219 -7.85 -11.10 13.52
N ARG A 220 -8.67 -10.61 14.46
CA ARG A 220 -10.00 -10.07 14.16
C ARG A 220 -9.92 -8.64 13.65
N ILE A 221 -8.99 -7.85 14.19
CA ILE A 221 -8.69 -6.48 13.78
C ILE A 221 -8.37 -6.46 12.27
N GLY A 222 -9.34 -6.01 11.46
CA GLY A 222 -9.23 -5.84 10.00
C GLY A 222 -9.72 -7.01 9.13
N ARG A 223 -10.16 -8.15 9.68
CA ARG A 223 -10.75 -9.27 8.89
C ARG A 223 -12.26 -9.38 9.02
N VAL A 224 -12.81 -9.03 10.19
CA VAL A 224 -14.26 -9.04 10.41
C VAL A 224 -14.78 -7.67 9.97
N ALA A 225 -15.56 -7.64 8.89
CA ALA A 225 -16.22 -6.43 8.43
C ALA A 225 -17.35 -6.05 9.40
N ILE A 226 -16.98 -5.41 10.51
CA ILE A 226 -17.92 -4.76 11.41
C ILE A 226 -18.31 -3.43 10.74
N LEU A 227 -19.60 -3.14 10.72
CA LEU A 227 -20.11 -1.90 10.15
C LEU A 227 -19.57 -0.71 10.96
N PRO A 228 -18.75 0.17 10.37
CA PRO A 228 -18.24 1.35 11.06
C PRO A 228 -19.38 2.28 11.46
N VAL A 229 -19.27 2.88 12.63
CA VAL A 229 -20.23 3.82 13.18
C VAL A 229 -19.60 5.19 13.35
N HIS A 230 -20.42 6.24 13.31
CA HIS A 230 -20.02 7.57 13.75
C HIS A 230 -20.21 7.66 15.27
N ILE A 231 -19.15 8.06 15.98
CA ILE A 231 -19.15 8.31 17.42
C ILE A 231 -18.32 9.55 17.71
N THR A 232 -18.76 10.39 18.63
CA THR A 232 -17.96 11.56 19.03
C THR A 232 -16.89 11.15 20.03
N PHE A 233 -15.73 11.82 19.96
CA PHE A 233 -14.64 11.61 20.91
C PHE A 233 -15.11 11.73 22.35
N GLN A 234 -15.92 12.75 22.65
CA GLN A 234 -16.47 12.97 23.98
C GLN A 234 -17.31 11.78 24.47
N ALA A 235 -18.25 11.29 23.64
CA ALA A 235 -19.12 10.18 24.01
C ALA A 235 -18.33 8.88 24.23
N LEU A 236 -17.30 8.66 23.42
CA LEU A 236 -16.42 7.49 23.53
C LEU A 236 -15.59 7.51 24.82
N VAL A 237 -15.02 8.66 25.17
CA VAL A 237 -14.24 8.82 26.41
C VAL A 237 -15.13 8.67 27.64
N GLU A 238 -16.35 9.21 27.63
CA GLU A 238 -17.32 9.04 28.71
C GLU A 238 -17.67 7.57 28.94
N GLU A 239 -17.92 6.80 27.86
CA GLU A 239 -18.14 5.35 27.93
C GLU A 239 -16.95 4.62 28.58
N VAL A 240 -15.72 4.95 28.18
CA VAL A 240 -14.50 4.36 28.73
C VAL A 240 -14.31 4.71 30.21
N LEU A 241 -14.55 5.97 30.59
CA LEU A 241 -14.44 6.41 31.98
C LEU A 241 -15.45 5.70 32.88
N ILE A 242 -16.68 5.45 32.40
CA ILE A 242 -17.68 4.65 33.12
C ILE A 242 -17.19 3.21 33.31
N ALA A 243 -16.62 2.59 32.27
CA ALA A 243 -16.11 1.22 32.34
C ALA A 243 -14.96 1.06 33.35
N VAL A 244 -14.11 2.09 33.52
CA VAL A 244 -12.94 2.07 34.41
C VAL A 244 -13.21 2.75 35.77
N ALA A 245 -14.40 3.31 35.99
CA ALA A 245 -14.76 4.13 37.15
C ALA A 245 -14.44 3.47 38.51
N GLY A 246 -14.64 2.15 38.63
CA GLY A 246 -14.34 1.41 39.86
C GLY A 246 -12.87 1.53 40.26
N ARG A 247 -11.95 1.35 39.31
CA ARG A 247 -10.50 1.43 39.57
C ARG A 247 -10.05 2.86 39.84
N ILE A 248 -10.60 3.83 39.11
CA ILE A 248 -10.35 5.26 39.29
C ILE A 248 -10.72 5.67 40.72
N THR A 249 -11.92 5.30 41.17
CA THR A 249 -12.45 5.65 42.50
C THR A 249 -11.65 4.98 43.62
N THR A 250 -11.30 3.69 43.50
CA THR A 250 -10.52 2.98 44.52
C THR A 250 -9.14 3.60 44.74
N ARG A 251 -8.53 4.17 43.69
CA ARG A 251 -7.22 4.81 43.77
C ARG A 251 -7.28 6.33 43.94
N GLY A 252 -8.47 6.92 44.05
CA GLY A 252 -8.65 8.37 44.24
C GLY A 252 -8.16 9.21 43.05
N VAL A 253 -8.13 8.65 41.85
CA VAL A 253 -7.60 9.32 40.64
C VAL A 253 -8.59 10.36 40.12
N GLN A 254 -8.12 11.58 39.89
CA GLN A 254 -8.89 12.63 39.23
C GLN A 254 -8.81 12.48 37.71
N THR A 255 -9.92 12.73 37.01
CA THR A 255 -9.98 12.65 35.54
C THR A 255 -10.38 13.99 34.94
N LYS A 256 -9.63 14.43 33.92
CA LYS A 256 -9.92 15.64 33.14
C LYS A 256 -10.05 15.25 31.67
N VAL A 257 -11.07 15.80 31.00
CA VAL A 257 -11.24 15.65 29.55
C VAL A 257 -11.07 17.01 28.90
N SER A 258 -10.17 17.13 27.93
CA SER A 258 -9.81 18.40 27.28
C SER A 258 -9.80 18.27 25.75
N GLY A 259 -10.03 19.39 25.04
CA GLY A 259 -10.01 19.43 23.57
C GLY A 259 -11.38 19.63 22.92
N ASN A 260 -11.38 19.80 21.60
CA ASN A 260 -12.59 19.97 20.79
C ASN A 260 -13.23 18.61 20.50
N ASP A 261 -14.56 18.56 20.38
CA ASP A 261 -15.24 17.31 20.04
C ASP A 261 -14.98 16.93 18.57
N VAL A 262 -14.38 15.77 18.36
CA VAL A 262 -14.02 15.22 17.05
C VAL A 262 -14.94 14.05 16.75
N SER A 263 -15.56 14.05 15.57
CA SER A 263 -16.34 12.90 15.09
C SER A 263 -15.37 11.83 14.57
N LEU A 264 -15.49 10.63 15.12
CA LEU A 264 -14.73 9.45 14.73
C LEU A 264 -15.64 8.50 13.94
N TYR A 265 -15.07 7.89 12.91
CA TYR A 265 -15.72 6.88 12.08
C TYR A 265 -14.93 5.59 12.15
N GLY A 266 -15.56 4.52 12.67
CA GLY A 266 -14.88 3.25 12.80
C GLY A 266 -15.63 2.23 13.62
N ASP A 267 -14.95 1.12 13.90
CA ASP A 267 -15.43 0.11 14.83
C ASP A 267 -15.36 0.66 16.26
N ARG A 268 -16.53 0.73 16.91
CA ARG A 268 -16.67 1.24 18.28
C ARG A 268 -15.83 0.47 19.29
N LEU A 269 -15.74 -0.87 19.17
CA LEU A 269 -14.96 -1.70 20.09
C LEU A 269 -13.47 -1.43 19.94
N HIS A 270 -12.97 -1.34 18.71
CA HIS A 270 -11.57 -1.00 18.46
C HIS A 270 -11.23 0.40 18.98
N LEU A 271 -12.06 1.39 18.66
CA LEU A 271 -11.85 2.76 19.10
C LEU A 271 -11.86 2.82 20.64
N ALA A 272 -12.90 2.32 21.31
CA ALA A 272 -12.97 2.29 22.77
C ALA A 272 -11.76 1.57 23.41
N GLY A 273 -11.31 0.48 22.79
CA GLY A 273 -10.16 -0.30 23.24
C GLY A 273 -8.87 0.51 23.34
N ILE A 274 -8.65 1.53 22.49
CA ILE A 274 -7.49 2.43 22.60
C ILE A 274 -7.50 3.14 23.96
N TRP A 275 -8.55 3.92 24.20
CA TRP A 275 -8.64 4.74 25.41
C TRP A 275 -8.77 3.87 26.66
N GLN A 276 -9.46 2.74 26.60
CA GLN A 276 -9.56 1.82 27.73
C GLN A 276 -8.18 1.30 28.15
N ASN A 277 -7.38 0.77 27.21
CA ASN A 277 -6.05 0.25 27.53
C ASN A 277 -5.11 1.34 28.08
N LEU A 278 -5.12 2.53 27.48
CA LEU A 278 -4.29 3.64 27.92
C LEU A 278 -4.71 4.17 29.30
N THR A 279 -6.02 4.29 29.54
CA THR A 279 -6.57 4.75 30.84
C THR A 279 -6.32 3.73 31.94
N GLU A 280 -6.49 2.43 31.67
CA GLU A 280 -6.18 1.38 32.63
C GLU A 280 -4.69 1.37 32.99
N ASN A 281 -3.80 1.58 32.01
CA ASN A 281 -2.37 1.71 32.26
C ASN A 281 -2.06 2.94 33.12
N ALA A 282 -2.65 4.10 32.82
CA ALA A 282 -2.49 5.32 33.60
C ALA A 282 -2.88 5.11 35.08
N VAL A 283 -4.08 4.57 35.36
CA VAL A 283 -4.55 4.28 36.73
C VAL A 283 -3.60 3.31 37.45
N LYS A 284 -3.10 2.32 36.73
CA LYS A 284 -2.26 1.25 37.28
C LYS A 284 -0.86 1.74 37.65
N PHE A 285 -0.24 2.58 36.83
CA PHE A 285 1.14 3.06 37.01
C PHE A 285 1.23 4.44 37.69
N MET A 286 0.17 4.83 38.38
CA MET A 286 0.08 6.08 39.11
C MET A 286 1.12 6.22 40.24
N GLY A 287 1.58 5.11 40.84
CA GLY A 287 2.49 5.16 42.00
C GLY A 287 1.83 5.77 43.24
N ASP A 288 2.62 6.46 44.07
CA ASP A 288 2.20 7.07 45.34
C ASP A 288 1.96 8.59 45.24
N GLN A 289 1.42 9.06 44.11
CA GLN A 289 1.21 10.49 43.87
C GLN A 289 0.17 11.07 44.83
N ALA A 290 0.45 12.28 45.36
CA ALA A 290 -0.43 12.96 46.31
C ALA A 290 -1.76 13.39 45.67
N GLU A 291 -1.71 13.83 44.40
CA GLU A 291 -2.88 14.24 43.62
C GLU A 291 -2.87 13.47 42.27
N PRO A 292 -3.27 12.19 42.26
CA PRO A 292 -3.21 11.38 41.05
C PRO A 292 -4.20 11.91 40.01
N CYS A 293 -3.73 12.16 38.79
CA CYS A 293 -4.51 12.80 37.74
C CYS A 293 -4.28 12.15 36.38
N ILE A 294 -5.37 11.92 35.64
CA ILE A 294 -5.37 11.51 34.24
C ILE A 294 -6.05 12.59 33.42
N GLU A 295 -5.38 13.05 32.39
CA GLU A 295 -5.91 13.96 31.39
C GLU A 295 -6.06 13.21 30.05
N ILE A 296 -7.26 13.23 29.48
CA ILE A 296 -7.56 12.62 28.19
C ILE A 296 -8.01 13.74 27.26
N GLY A 297 -7.43 13.84 26.07
CA GLY A 297 -7.83 14.91 25.19
C GLY A 297 -7.38 14.79 23.75
N VAL A 298 -7.67 15.85 23.00
CA VAL A 298 -7.25 16.03 21.62
C VAL A 298 -6.72 17.45 21.41
N GLU A 299 -5.53 17.53 20.82
CA GLU A 299 -4.86 18.79 20.43
C GLU A 299 -4.70 18.81 18.90
N THR A 300 -4.70 20.00 18.29
CA THR A 300 -4.34 20.14 16.88
C THR A 300 -2.84 20.42 16.78
N ARG A 301 -2.07 19.52 16.16
CA ARG A 301 -0.65 19.70 15.86
C ARG A 301 -0.46 19.55 14.35
N ASN A 302 0.19 20.54 13.70
CA ASN A 302 0.40 20.55 12.24
C ASN A 302 -0.88 20.30 11.42
N GLU A 303 -1.99 20.95 11.80
CA GLU A 303 -3.32 20.79 11.17
C GLU A 303 -3.96 19.39 11.31
N GLU A 304 -3.34 18.48 12.06
CA GLU A 304 -3.89 17.16 12.35
C GLU A 304 -4.30 17.03 13.83
N PRO A 305 -5.42 16.34 14.13
CA PRO A 305 -5.82 16.02 15.49
C PRO A 305 -4.93 14.91 16.07
N VAL A 306 -4.28 15.23 17.18
CA VAL A 306 -3.47 14.32 18.01
C VAL A 306 -4.21 14.06 19.30
N PHE A 307 -4.61 12.81 19.52
CA PHE A 307 -5.21 12.38 20.77
C PHE A 307 -4.12 12.04 21.77
N PHE A 308 -4.42 12.26 23.05
CA PHE A 308 -3.50 11.93 24.12
C PHE A 308 -4.19 11.38 25.36
N VAL A 309 -3.45 10.55 26.10
CA VAL A 309 -3.75 10.14 27.48
C VAL A 309 -2.50 10.43 28.31
N ARG A 310 -2.62 11.36 29.24
CA ARG A 310 -1.55 11.85 30.09
C ARG A 310 -1.83 11.51 31.54
N ASP A 311 -0.89 10.87 32.21
CA ASP A 311 -0.89 10.65 33.66
C ASP A 311 0.26 11.40 34.32
N ASN A 312 0.18 11.61 35.63
CA ASN A 312 1.27 12.11 36.46
C ASN A 312 1.95 10.98 37.28
N GLY A 313 1.94 9.75 36.78
CA GLY A 313 2.46 8.57 37.47
C GLY A 313 4.00 8.47 37.50
N ILE A 314 4.50 7.23 37.56
CA ILE A 314 5.93 6.95 37.75
C ILE A 314 6.83 7.34 36.56
N GLY A 315 6.24 7.45 35.37
CA GLY A 315 6.95 7.69 34.10
C GLY A 315 7.57 6.43 33.49
N ILE A 316 8.12 6.58 32.27
CA ILE A 316 8.77 5.50 31.51
C ILE A 316 10.14 5.98 31.05
N ASP A 317 11.15 5.17 31.35
CA ASP A 317 12.52 5.41 30.91
C ASP A 317 12.61 5.45 29.36
N PRO A 318 13.25 6.49 28.78
CA PRO A 318 13.44 6.64 27.33
C PRO A 318 13.93 5.40 26.59
N ASP A 319 14.78 4.59 27.22
CA ASP A 319 15.35 3.38 26.60
C ASP A 319 14.29 2.30 26.29
N TYR A 320 13.09 2.45 26.85
CA TYR A 320 11.97 1.53 26.66
C TYR A 320 10.85 2.10 25.81
N HIS A 321 10.88 3.38 25.41
CA HIS A 321 9.79 4.03 24.66
C HIS A 321 9.41 3.28 23.38
N ALA A 322 10.38 2.69 22.69
CA ALA A 322 10.11 1.86 21.51
C ALA A 322 9.67 0.43 21.84
N LYS A 323 10.12 -0.12 22.97
CA LYS A 323 9.93 -1.54 23.34
C LYS A 323 8.57 -1.81 23.99
N ILE A 324 8.01 -0.84 24.71
CA ILE A 324 6.73 -0.99 25.43
C ILE A 324 5.54 -1.36 24.55
N PHE A 325 5.64 -1.15 23.23
CA PHE A 325 4.61 -1.53 22.27
C PHE A 325 4.75 -2.97 21.74
N ASN A 326 5.76 -3.72 22.19
CA ASN A 326 5.92 -5.14 21.87
C ASN A 326 5.00 -6.00 22.74
N LEU A 327 4.62 -7.16 22.20
CA LEU A 327 3.82 -8.16 22.92
C LEU A 327 4.56 -8.64 24.18
N PHE A 328 3.86 -8.64 25.33
CA PHE A 328 4.33 -9.09 26.65
C PHE A 328 5.50 -8.31 27.24
N GLU A 329 5.84 -7.15 26.69
CA GLU A 329 6.86 -6.29 27.27
C GLU A 329 6.35 -5.71 28.60
N LYS A 330 7.11 -5.93 29.67
CA LYS A 330 6.85 -5.33 31.00
C LYS A 330 8.12 -4.68 31.52
N LEU A 331 8.00 -3.42 31.91
CA LEU A 331 9.06 -2.66 32.58
C LEU A 331 9.36 -3.21 33.99
N ASP A 332 8.32 -3.57 34.72
CA ASP A 332 8.44 -4.26 36.01
C ASP A 332 7.76 -5.63 35.91
N THR A 333 8.55 -6.68 36.12
CA THR A 333 8.06 -8.08 36.13
C THR A 333 7.11 -8.37 37.28
N LYS A 334 7.13 -7.55 38.33
CA LYS A 334 6.23 -7.63 39.49
C LYS A 334 4.94 -6.81 39.32
N ALA A 335 4.89 -5.89 38.36
CA ALA A 335 3.68 -5.15 38.08
C ALA A 335 2.61 -6.06 37.44
N GLU A 336 1.35 -5.88 37.87
CA GLU A 336 0.19 -6.59 37.34
C GLU A 336 0.02 -6.36 35.83
N GLY A 337 -0.93 -7.02 35.15
CA GLY A 337 -1.23 -6.80 33.72
C GLY A 337 -0.45 -7.70 32.76
N THR A 338 -0.92 -7.78 31.51
CA THR A 338 -0.52 -8.83 30.57
C THR A 338 0.65 -8.45 29.65
N GLY A 339 0.95 -7.16 29.51
CA GLY A 339 1.93 -6.64 28.53
C GLY A 339 1.40 -6.66 27.09
N ILE A 340 0.10 -6.89 26.90
CA ILE A 340 -0.54 -6.99 25.59
C ILE A 340 -1.18 -5.67 25.17
N GLY A 341 -1.71 -4.91 26.14
CA GLY A 341 -2.58 -3.76 25.88
C GLY A 341 -1.98 -2.73 24.92
N LEU A 342 -0.72 -2.34 25.12
CA LEU A 342 -0.06 -1.36 24.24
C LEU A 342 0.21 -1.89 22.82
N ALA A 343 0.45 -3.19 22.67
CA ALA A 343 0.57 -3.81 21.34
C ALA A 343 -0.76 -3.80 20.58
N VAL A 344 -1.88 -4.05 21.28
CA VAL A 344 -3.23 -3.95 20.73
C VAL A 344 -3.55 -2.51 20.34
N VAL A 345 -3.26 -1.53 21.23
CA VAL A 345 -3.44 -0.10 20.93
C VAL A 345 -2.68 0.29 19.67
N LYS A 346 -1.38 -0.06 19.58
CA LYS A 346 -0.55 0.23 18.42
C LYS A 346 -1.15 -0.35 17.15
N ARG A 347 -1.63 -1.60 17.18
CA ARG A 347 -2.23 -2.23 16.00
C ARG A 347 -3.52 -1.54 15.56
N ILE A 348 -4.37 -1.13 16.50
CA ILE A 348 -5.60 -0.41 16.17
C ILE A 348 -5.27 0.96 15.57
N VAL A 349 -4.31 1.69 16.14
CA VAL A 349 -3.85 2.98 15.60
C VAL A 349 -3.31 2.82 14.17
N GLU A 350 -2.48 1.81 13.92
CA GLU A 350 -1.95 1.49 12.58
C GLU A 350 -3.07 1.10 11.59
N LEU A 351 -4.11 0.40 12.04
CA LEU A 351 -5.28 0.08 11.21
C LEU A 351 -5.94 1.36 10.67
N TYR A 352 -6.07 2.38 11.51
CA TYR A 352 -6.60 3.70 11.12
C TYR A 352 -5.55 4.60 10.44
N GLY A 353 -4.38 4.04 10.07
CA GLY A 353 -3.32 4.74 9.35
C GLY A 353 -2.57 5.77 10.18
N GLY A 354 -2.66 5.68 11.51
CA GLY A 354 -2.01 6.60 12.43
C GLY A 354 -0.70 6.08 12.99
N CYS A 355 -0.11 6.88 13.90
CA CYS A 355 1.05 6.51 14.69
C CYS A 355 0.77 6.72 16.17
N ILE A 356 1.42 5.94 17.04
CA ILE A 356 1.40 6.11 18.50
C ILE A 356 2.83 6.26 19.00
N TRP A 357 3.03 7.17 19.94
CA TRP A 357 4.30 7.40 20.62
C TRP A 357 4.08 7.78 22.08
N VAL A 358 5.16 7.78 22.85
CA VAL A 358 5.14 8.16 24.27
C VAL A 358 6.09 9.32 24.50
N GLU A 359 5.66 10.27 25.31
CA GLU A 359 6.45 11.37 25.83
C GLU A 359 6.48 11.19 27.36
N SER A 360 7.63 10.80 27.91
CA SER A 360 7.79 10.58 29.34
C SER A 360 9.24 10.81 29.76
N ALA A 361 9.43 11.38 30.95
CA ALA A 361 10.73 11.60 31.57
C ALA A 361 10.94 10.62 32.74
N VAL A 362 12.20 10.44 33.15
CA VAL A 362 12.54 9.64 34.33
C VAL A 362 12.19 10.43 35.61
N HIS A 363 11.57 9.75 36.59
CA HIS A 363 11.14 10.24 37.93
C HIS A 363 9.88 11.13 37.98
N GLY A 364 8.73 10.51 38.25
CA GLY A 364 7.57 11.16 38.89
C GLY A 364 6.87 12.27 38.09
N GLN A 365 7.26 12.47 36.84
CA GLN A 365 6.69 13.46 35.92
C GLN A 365 5.58 12.88 35.03
N GLY A 366 5.27 11.59 35.20
CA GLY A 366 4.20 10.91 34.48
C GLY A 366 4.51 10.52 33.04
N THR A 367 3.48 10.06 32.35
CA THR A 367 3.56 9.51 31.00
C THR A 367 2.48 10.14 30.12
N CYS A 368 2.83 10.57 28.91
CA CYS A 368 1.88 11.03 27.91
C CYS A 368 1.94 10.13 26.67
N PHE A 369 0.92 9.30 26.47
CA PHE A 369 0.75 8.57 25.21
C PHE A 369 0.02 9.47 24.22
N ASN A 370 0.60 9.64 23.04
CA ASN A 370 0.05 10.45 21.96
C ASN A 370 -0.19 9.59 20.73
N PHE A 371 -1.28 9.81 20.00
CA PHE A 371 -1.55 9.08 18.77
C PHE A 371 -2.44 9.84 17.79
N THR A 372 -2.36 9.45 16.51
CA THR A 372 -3.21 9.99 15.42
C THR A 372 -4.16 8.91 14.89
N LEU A 373 -5.29 9.32 14.30
CA LEU A 373 -6.24 8.41 13.65
C LEU A 373 -6.74 8.99 12.30
N PRO A 374 -5.88 9.15 11.28
CA PRO A 374 -6.24 9.85 10.04
C PRO A 374 -7.47 9.27 9.34
N LYS A 375 -7.56 7.93 9.22
CA LYS A 375 -8.70 7.28 8.56
C LYS A 375 -9.98 7.27 9.38
N ALA A 376 -9.89 7.48 10.70
CA ALA A 376 -11.08 7.59 11.54
C ALA A 376 -11.72 8.99 11.44
N ILE A 377 -10.97 9.98 10.95
CA ILE A 377 -11.39 11.39 10.92
C ILE A 377 -11.61 11.89 9.48
N ALA A 378 -11.00 11.22 8.50
CA ALA A 378 -11.19 11.51 7.09
C ALA A 378 -12.68 11.50 6.72
N LYS A 379 -13.15 12.65 6.21
CA LYS A 379 -14.54 12.93 5.87
C LYS A 379 -15.16 11.87 4.94
N THR A 380 -16.43 11.61 5.21
CA THR A 380 -17.43 10.76 4.56
C THR A 380 -17.67 10.95 3.05
N GLU A 381 -16.67 11.28 2.21
CA GLU A 381 -16.91 11.55 0.77
C GLU A 381 -16.41 10.50 -0.22
N GLN A 382 -15.63 9.46 0.18
CA GLN A 382 -15.07 8.51 -0.81
C GLN A 382 -15.58 7.06 -0.76
N PHE A 383 -16.24 6.61 0.32
CA PHE A 383 -16.70 5.21 0.40
C PHE A 383 -18.11 4.95 -0.16
N GLY A 384 -18.80 6.00 -0.65
CA GLY A 384 -20.18 5.90 -1.14
C GLY A 384 -20.35 5.67 -2.65
N GLN A 385 -19.32 5.87 -3.48
CA GLN A 385 -19.46 5.77 -4.94
C GLN A 385 -19.05 4.42 -5.53
N ASP A 386 -18.20 3.63 -4.85
CA ASP A 386 -17.70 2.36 -5.42
C ASP A 386 -18.63 1.15 -5.24
N ARG A 387 -19.74 1.27 -4.49
CA ARG A 387 -20.68 0.14 -4.28
C ARG A 387 -21.93 0.15 -5.15
N VAL A 388 -22.16 1.18 -5.97
CA VAL A 388 -23.38 1.27 -6.80
C VAL A 388 -23.19 0.75 -8.22
N GLN A 389 -21.97 0.41 -8.66
CA GLN A 389 -21.75 -0.08 -10.04
C GLN A 389 -21.70 -1.62 -10.22
N GLU A 390 -21.73 -2.44 -9.15
CA GLU A 390 -21.58 -3.90 -9.29
C GLU A 390 -22.87 -4.74 -9.26
N THR A 391 -24.07 -4.15 -9.14
CA THR A 391 -25.34 -4.92 -9.12
C THR A 391 -26.21 -4.79 -10.37
N GLY A 392 -25.67 -4.25 -11.47
CA GLY A 392 -26.42 -3.97 -12.69
C GLY A 392 -26.16 -4.91 -13.87
N PHE A 393 -26.12 -6.24 -13.71
CA PHE A 393 -26.22 -7.15 -14.87
C PHE A 393 -26.73 -8.54 -14.45
N ARG A 394 -28.05 -8.74 -14.49
CA ARG A 394 -28.72 -10.02 -14.75
C ARG A 394 -30.21 -9.75 -14.97
N SER A 395 -30.60 -9.66 -16.24
CA SER A 395 -31.93 -9.95 -16.76
C SER A 395 -31.75 -10.48 -18.17
#